data_AF-A0A847XDW7-F1
#
_entry.id   AF-A0A847XDW7-F1
#
_cell.length_a   1.000
_cell.length_b   1.000
_cell.length_c   1.000
_cell.angle_alpha   90.00
_cell.angle_beta   90.00
_cell.angle_gamma   90.00
#
_symmetry.space_group_name_H-M   'P 1'
#
loop_
_entity.id
_entity.type
_entity.pdbx_description
1 polymer ?
#
loop_
_entity_poly.entity_id
_entity_poly.type
_entity_poly.pdbx_seq_one_letter_code
_entity_poly.pdbx_strand_id
1 'polypeptide(L)'
;MYIEREGNKIEKKFSYIKFFIVLIISFFIWKVIDNPNFCRTIGNITKPFIWAFVIAFFLNALLNTLEKHFNLKRWVNILIVYLIFYGTIILFFTIITPKVIESMKNLGKDIPYYASETQKWLSKTPGYLKEIDKYGIFDYIKTSIDELFSKLGQSISPMINKTVTQLIS
;
A
#
# COMPACT_ATOMS: atom_id res chain seq x y z
N MET A 1 15.01 5.07 62.37
CA MET A 1 13.58 5.36 62.14
C MET A 1 13.26 5.98 60.77
N TYR A 2 14.17 6.71 60.12
CA TYR A 2 13.92 7.28 58.77
C TYR A 2 14.08 6.28 57.61
N ILE A 3 15.06 5.38 57.67
CA ILE A 3 15.35 4.42 56.57
C ILE A 3 14.26 3.35 56.41
N GLU A 4 13.61 2.95 57.50
CA GLU A 4 12.54 1.94 57.50
C GLU A 4 11.22 2.43 56.87
N ARG A 5 10.98 3.75 56.88
CA ARG A 5 9.79 4.35 56.25
C ARG A 5 9.89 4.46 54.73
N GLU A 6 11.10 4.52 54.18
CA GLU A 6 11.29 4.59 52.72
C GLU A 6 11.17 3.22 52.06
N GLY A 7 11.73 2.15 52.66
CA GLY A 7 11.59 0.78 52.15
C GLY A 7 10.13 0.33 52.03
N ASN A 8 9.31 0.59 53.05
CA ASN A 8 7.88 0.22 53.07
C ASN A 8 7.06 1.01 52.02
N LYS A 9 7.45 2.26 51.70
CA LYS A 9 6.80 3.05 50.62
C LYS A 9 7.14 2.50 49.23
N ILE A 10 8.37 2.04 48.99
CA ILE A 10 8.82 1.49 47.70
C ILE A 10 8.14 0.12 47.47
N GLU A 11 8.07 -0.74 48.49
CA GLU A 11 7.37 -2.02 48.41
C GLU A 11 5.86 -1.87 48.17
N LYS A 12 5.20 -0.92 48.85
CA LYS A 12 3.78 -0.61 48.59
C LYS A 12 3.57 -0.12 47.15
N LYS A 13 4.40 0.78 46.63
CA LYS A 13 4.28 1.29 45.25
C LYS A 13 4.43 0.16 44.21
N PHE A 14 5.36 -0.77 44.44
CA PHE A 14 5.55 -1.94 43.59
C PHE A 14 4.33 -2.89 43.63
N SER A 15 3.68 -3.01 44.79
CA SER A 15 2.44 -3.78 44.95
C SER A 15 1.26 -3.19 44.17
N TYR A 16 1.08 -1.85 44.20
CA TYR A 16 0.04 -1.19 43.40
C TYR A 16 0.26 -1.32 41.88
N ILE A 17 1.51 -1.23 41.42
CA ILE A 17 1.84 -1.43 39.99
C ILE A 17 1.52 -2.86 39.55
N LYS A 18 1.85 -3.86 40.37
CA LYS A 18 1.49 -5.26 40.09
C LYS A 18 -0.02 -5.46 40.02
N PHE A 19 -0.77 -4.92 40.98
CA PHE A 19 -2.23 -5.02 40.98
C PHE A 19 -2.85 -4.35 39.75
N PHE A 20 -2.33 -3.18 39.36
CA PHE A 20 -2.77 -2.46 38.17
C PHE A 20 -2.49 -3.24 36.87
N ILE A 21 -1.31 -3.86 36.75
CA ILE A 21 -0.96 -4.73 35.61
C ILE A 21 -1.89 -5.94 35.52
N VAL A 22 -2.20 -6.59 36.65
CA VAL A 22 -3.14 -7.73 36.70
C VAL A 22 -4.54 -7.29 36.25
N LEU A 23 -4.99 -6.11 36.67
CA LEU A 23 -6.27 -5.53 36.25
C LEU A 23 -6.32 -5.29 34.73
N ILE A 24 -5.26 -4.72 34.15
CA ILE A 24 -5.15 -4.51 32.70
C ILE A 24 -5.19 -5.84 31.94
N ILE A 25 -4.44 -6.84 32.40
CA ILE A 25 -4.38 -8.16 31.76
C ILE A 25 -5.76 -8.84 31.84
N SER A 26 -6.41 -8.78 33.00
CA SER A 26 -7.75 -9.35 33.20
C SER A 26 -8.79 -8.69 32.27
N PHE A 27 -8.74 -7.36 32.13
CA PHE A 27 -9.59 -6.63 31.19
C PHE A 27 -9.33 -7.02 29.73
N PHE A 28 -8.06 -7.17 29.34
CA PHE A 28 -7.68 -7.62 28.00
C PHE A 28 -8.20 -9.03 27.71
N ILE A 29 -8.02 -9.97 28.65
CA ILE A 29 -8.50 -11.36 28.52
C ILE A 29 -10.02 -11.37 28.37
N TRP A 30 -10.74 -10.63 29.21
CA TRP A 30 -12.19 -10.53 29.11
C TRP A 30 -12.64 -10.04 27.73
N LYS A 31 -11.98 -8.99 27.20
CA LYS A 31 -12.31 -8.43 25.88
C LYS A 31 -11.95 -9.34 24.70
N VAL A 32 -10.91 -10.17 24.84
CA VAL A 32 -10.54 -11.21 23.86
C VAL A 32 -11.58 -12.33 23.82
N ILE A 33 -12.10 -12.74 24.98
CA ILE A 33 -13.11 -13.81 25.09
C ILE A 33 -14.47 -13.34 24.56
N ASP A 34 -14.87 -12.12 24.91
CA ASP A 34 -16.19 -11.57 24.54
C ASP A 34 -16.30 -11.24 23.04
N ASN A 35 -15.17 -10.91 22.38
CA ASN A 35 -15.17 -10.55 20.97
C ASN A 35 -14.19 -11.41 20.15
N PRO A 36 -14.69 -12.40 19.37
CA PRO A 36 -13.83 -13.30 18.60
C PRO A 36 -13.01 -12.60 17.51
N ASN A 37 -13.38 -11.38 17.11
CA ASN A 37 -12.65 -10.58 16.12
C ASN A 37 -11.64 -9.60 16.76
N PHE A 38 -11.55 -9.54 18.09
CA PHE A 38 -10.69 -8.57 18.78
C PHE A 38 -9.21 -8.69 18.39
N CYS A 39 -8.70 -9.91 18.28
CA CYS A 39 -7.33 -10.17 17.82
C CYS A 39 -7.08 -9.63 16.40
N ARG A 40 -8.07 -9.73 15.51
CA ARG A 40 -7.95 -9.23 14.13
C ARG A 40 -7.94 -7.70 14.10
N THR A 41 -8.78 -7.06 14.91
CA THR A 41 -8.83 -5.61 15.05
C THR A 41 -7.53 -5.06 15.63
N ILE A 42 -7.02 -5.66 16.71
CA ILE A 42 -5.71 -5.29 17.26
C ILE A 42 -4.62 -5.47 16.22
N GLY A 43 -4.55 -6.63 15.55
CA GLY A 43 -3.55 -6.88 14.51
C GLY A 43 -3.57 -5.83 13.41
N ASN A 44 -4.75 -5.39 12.98
CA ASN A 44 -4.88 -4.33 11.98
C ASN A 44 -4.41 -2.95 12.50
N ILE A 45 -4.64 -2.65 13.77
CA ILE A 45 -4.19 -1.40 14.40
C ILE A 45 -2.68 -1.44 14.68
N THR A 46 -2.10 -2.60 15.02
CA THR A 46 -0.67 -2.75 15.33
C THR A 46 0.22 -2.72 14.08
N LYS A 47 -0.30 -3.14 12.91
CA LYS A 47 0.43 -3.08 11.63
C LYS A 47 1.14 -1.74 11.37
N PRO A 48 0.48 -0.57 11.42
CA PRO A 48 1.16 0.71 11.22
C PRO A 48 2.24 1.01 12.26
N PHE A 49 2.11 0.53 13.51
CA PHE A 49 3.16 0.70 14.52
C PHE A 49 4.41 -0.13 14.21
N ILE A 50 4.24 -1.35 13.70
CA ILE A 50 5.37 -2.18 13.26
C ILE A 50 6.11 -1.47 12.13
N TRP A 51 5.38 -0.94 11.14
CA TRP A 51 5.97 -0.14 10.07
C TRP A 51 6.66 1.13 10.57
N ALA A 52 6.07 1.85 11.52
CA ALA A 52 6.70 3.01 12.14
C ALA A 52 8.01 2.64 12.84
N PHE A 53 8.07 1.49 13.51
CA PHE A 53 9.27 0.99 14.17
C PHE A 53 10.37 0.62 13.15
N VAL A 54 9.99 -0.05 12.06
CA VAL A 54 10.90 -0.38 10.95
C VAL A 54 11.48 0.91 10.33
N ILE A 55 10.64 1.90 10.06
CA ILE A 55 11.06 3.20 9.50
C ILE A 55 11.98 3.93 10.49
N ALA A 56 11.62 3.99 11.78
CA ALA A 56 12.43 4.63 12.79
C ALA A 56 13.82 3.97 12.90
N PHE A 57 13.89 2.65 12.85
CA PHE A 57 15.15 1.92 12.83
C PHE A 57 15.98 2.25 11.58
N PHE A 58 15.35 2.28 10.40
CA PHE A 58 16.00 2.65 9.14
C PHE A 58 16.55 4.08 9.16
N LEU A 59 15.74 5.05 9.60
CA LEU A 59 16.17 6.45 9.77
C LEU A 59 17.31 6.57 10.78
N ASN A 60 17.26 5.81 11.88
CA ASN A 60 18.32 5.83 12.88
C ASN A 60 19.64 5.25 12.34
N ALA A 61 19.58 4.18 11.54
CA ALA A 61 20.75 3.63 10.85
C ALA A 61 21.35 4.65 9.86
N LEU A 62 20.48 5.34 9.11
CA LEU A 62 20.90 6.39 8.18
C LEU A 62 21.53 7.58 8.93
N LEU A 63 20.93 7.99 10.05
CA LEU A 63 21.44 9.05 10.92
C LEU A 63 22.82 8.73 11.47
N ASN A 64 23.03 7.52 12.01
CA ASN A 64 24.33 7.11 12.54
C ASN A 64 25.41 7.06 11.45
N THR A 65 25.03 6.70 10.22
CA THR A 65 25.96 6.73 9.07
C THR A 65 26.32 8.17 8.71
N LEU A 66 25.35 9.08 8.72
CA LEU A 66 25.57 10.49 8.42
C LEU A 66 26.38 11.19 9.52
N GLU A 67 26.11 10.91 10.80
CA GLU A 67 26.87 11.40 11.95
C GLU A 67 28.36 11.01 11.89
N LYS A 68 28.67 9.80 11.41
CA LYS A 68 30.05 9.36 11.22
C LYS A 68 30.77 10.09 10.09
N HIS A 69 30.04 10.45 9.03
CA HIS A 69 30.64 11.08 7.85
C HIS A 69 30.70 12.62 7.99
N PHE A 70 29.79 13.22 8.77
CA PHE A 70 29.69 14.65 8.98
C PHE A 70 29.81 14.98 10.48
N ASN A 71 30.88 15.67 10.86
CA ASN A 71 31.14 16.20 12.22
C ASN A 71 30.21 17.38 12.59
N LEU A 72 28.90 17.21 12.43
CA LEU A 72 27.89 18.21 12.72
C LEU A 72 27.22 17.95 14.07
N LYS A 73 26.58 18.98 14.63
CA LYS A 73 25.79 18.85 15.87
C LYS A 73 24.61 17.90 15.63
N ARG A 74 24.30 17.06 16.62
CA ARG A 74 23.25 16.01 16.56
C ARG A 74 21.91 16.50 15.99
N TRP A 75 21.43 17.67 16.41
CA TRP A 75 20.17 18.26 15.91
C TRP A 75 20.20 18.59 14.41
N VAL A 76 21.37 18.99 13.89
CA VAL A 76 21.54 19.30 12.45
C VAL A 76 21.49 18.02 11.63
N ASN A 77 22.11 16.94 12.11
CA ASN A 77 22.07 15.65 11.42
C ASN A 77 20.65 15.07 11.37
N ILE A 78 19.89 15.19 12.46
CA ILE A 78 18.48 14.81 12.49
C ILE A 78 17.71 15.60 11.42
N LEU A 79 17.89 16.92 11.37
CA LEU A 79 17.21 17.78 10.39
C LEU A 79 17.54 17.35 8.95
N ILE A 80 18.82 17.10 8.63
CA ILE A 80 19.26 16.72 7.28
C ILE A 80 18.66 15.36 6.88
N VAL A 81 18.71 14.35 7.75
CA VAL A 81 18.14 13.02 7.47
C VAL A 81 16.65 13.11 7.20
N TYR A 82 15.91 13.86 8.03
CA TYR A 82 14.48 14.04 7.83
C TYR A 82 14.18 14.81 6.55
N LEU A 83 14.94 15.86 6.24
CA LEU A 83 14.80 16.62 5.01
C LEU A 83 15.02 15.74 3.78
N ILE A 84 16.07 14.92 3.77
CA ILE A 84 16.37 13.99 2.68
C ILE A 84 15.27 12.91 2.58
N PHE A 85 14.83 12.35 3.71
CA PHE A 85 13.81 11.31 3.74
C PHE A 85 12.47 11.80 3.18
N TYR A 86 11.94 12.89 3.74
CA TYR A 86 10.70 13.50 3.24
C TYR A 86 10.86 14.07 1.83
N GLY A 87 12.00 14.69 1.52
CA GLY A 87 12.32 15.17 0.18
C GLY A 87 12.31 14.05 -0.85
N THR A 88 12.90 12.89 -0.53
CA THR A 88 12.89 11.71 -1.40
C THR A 88 11.47 11.18 -1.60
N ILE A 89 10.66 11.13 -0.53
CA ILE A 89 9.25 10.71 -0.63
C ILE A 89 8.47 11.67 -1.54
N ILE A 90 8.59 12.97 -1.34
CA ILE A 90 7.89 13.98 -2.15
C ILE A 90 8.33 13.90 -3.61
N LEU A 91 9.63 13.75 -3.87
CA LEU A 91 10.16 13.57 -5.23
C LEU A 91 9.64 12.28 -5.87
N PHE A 92 9.62 11.19 -5.11
CA PHE A 92 9.09 9.90 -5.55
C PHE A 92 7.64 10.05 -6.00
N PHE A 93 6.77 10.63 -5.16
CA PHE A 93 5.37 10.84 -5.52
C PHE A 93 5.20 11.84 -6.67
N THR A 94 5.95 12.94 -6.68
CA THR A 94 5.89 13.96 -7.74
C THR A 94 6.28 13.41 -9.11
N ILE A 95 7.22 12.45 -9.18
CA ILE A 95 7.68 11.88 -10.46
C ILE A 95 6.89 10.63 -10.85
N ILE A 96 6.60 9.74 -9.90
CA ILE A 96 6.03 8.42 -10.21
C ILE A 96 4.52 8.49 -10.37
N THR A 97 3.82 9.28 -9.54
CA THR A 97 2.36 9.44 -9.65
C THR A 97 1.93 9.89 -11.05
N PRO A 98 2.51 10.97 -11.65
CA PRO A 98 2.10 11.37 -13.01
C PRO A 98 2.46 10.32 -14.06
N LYS A 99 3.61 9.63 -13.95
CA LYS A 99 3.99 8.56 -14.87
C LYS A 99 3.03 7.37 -14.82
N VAL A 100 2.60 6.98 -13.62
CA VAL A 100 1.62 5.90 -13.43
C VAL A 100 0.26 6.33 -13.99
N ILE A 101 -0.18 7.56 -13.70
CA ILE A 101 -1.42 8.14 -14.26
C ILE A 101 -1.39 8.16 -15.79
N GLU A 102 -0.28 8.60 -16.38
CA GLU A 102 -0.10 8.62 -17.83
C GLU A 102 -0.13 7.21 -18.41
N SER A 103 0.55 6.25 -17.77
CA SER A 103 0.53 4.84 -18.17
C SER A 103 -0.89 4.26 -18.12
N MET A 104 -1.67 4.58 -17.08
CA MET A 104 -3.07 4.18 -16.97
C MET A 104 -3.93 4.82 -18.06
N LYS A 105 -3.75 6.12 -18.34
CA LYS A 105 -4.47 6.81 -19.43
C LYS A 105 -4.17 6.20 -20.80
N ASN A 106 -2.89 5.88 -21.06
CA ASN A 106 -2.47 5.27 -22.32
C ASN A 106 -3.05 3.87 -22.47
N LEU A 107 -2.99 3.04 -21.42
CA LEU A 107 -3.67 1.73 -21.39
C LEU A 107 -5.16 1.84 -21.76
N GLY A 108 -5.90 2.78 -21.16
CA GLY A 108 -7.32 2.97 -21.47
C GLY A 108 -7.57 3.40 -22.92
N LYS A 109 -6.74 4.29 -23.46
CA LYS A 109 -6.83 4.80 -24.84
C LYS A 109 -6.43 3.77 -25.89
N ASP A 110 -5.51 2.88 -25.56
CA ASP A 110 -4.96 1.93 -26.52
C ASP A 110 -5.78 0.64 -26.62
N ILE A 111 -6.67 0.35 -25.66
CA ILE A 111 -7.63 -0.78 -25.73
C ILE A 111 -8.34 -0.88 -27.10
N PRO A 112 -9.02 0.17 -27.61
CA PRO A 112 -9.66 0.11 -28.93
C PRO A 112 -8.66 -0.04 -30.09
N TYR A 113 -7.45 0.51 -29.95
CA TYR A 113 -6.39 0.34 -30.94
C TYR A 113 -5.96 -1.14 -31.03
N TYR A 114 -5.66 -1.79 -29.90
CA TYR A 114 -5.33 -3.20 -29.84
C TYR A 114 -6.49 -4.10 -30.32
N ALA A 115 -7.74 -3.70 -30.07
CA ALA A 115 -8.92 -4.38 -30.62
C ALA A 115 -8.90 -4.37 -32.14
N SER A 116 -8.69 -3.19 -32.74
CA SER A 116 -8.64 -3.04 -34.20
C SER A 116 -7.48 -3.81 -34.85
N GLU A 117 -6.32 -3.85 -34.19
CA GLU A 117 -5.16 -4.56 -34.71
C GLU A 117 -5.33 -6.09 -34.58
N THR A 118 -5.99 -6.54 -33.52
CA THR A 118 -6.39 -7.95 -33.36
C THR A 118 -7.37 -8.38 -34.45
N GLN A 119 -8.38 -7.55 -34.76
CA GLN A 119 -9.31 -7.81 -35.87
C GLN A 119 -8.59 -7.88 -37.21
N LYS A 120 -7.64 -6.96 -37.47
CA LYS A 120 -6.84 -6.97 -38.70
C LYS A 120 -5.96 -8.20 -38.81
N TRP A 121 -5.28 -8.59 -37.73
CA TRP A 121 -4.49 -9.82 -37.70
C TRP A 121 -5.35 -11.04 -37.99
N LEU A 122 -6.53 -11.12 -37.35
CA LEU A 122 -7.49 -12.18 -37.57
C LEU A 122 -7.95 -12.22 -39.04
N SER A 123 -8.24 -11.05 -39.64
CA SER A 123 -8.61 -10.92 -41.06
C SER A 123 -7.52 -11.35 -42.07
N LYS A 124 -6.26 -11.40 -41.63
CA LYS A 124 -5.10 -11.80 -42.47
C LYS A 124 -4.69 -13.26 -42.26
N THR A 125 -5.39 -14.02 -41.41
CA THR A 125 -5.00 -15.39 -41.05
C THR A 125 -5.23 -16.38 -42.23
N PRO A 126 -4.41 -17.44 -42.41
CA PRO A 126 -4.35 -18.21 -43.65
C PRO A 126 -5.60 -19.06 -43.97
N GLY A 127 -5.69 -19.51 -45.22
CA GLY A 127 -6.86 -20.16 -45.84
C GLY A 127 -7.42 -21.42 -45.15
N TYR A 128 -6.73 -22.03 -44.18
CA TYR A 128 -7.30 -23.12 -43.38
C TYR A 128 -8.41 -22.63 -42.43
N LEU A 129 -8.41 -21.36 -42.01
CA LEU A 129 -9.54 -20.76 -41.29
C LEU A 129 -10.72 -20.42 -42.22
N LYS A 130 -10.46 -20.23 -43.53
CA LYS A 130 -11.52 -20.06 -44.55
C LYS A 130 -12.32 -21.35 -44.80
N GLU A 131 -11.75 -22.54 -44.58
CA GLU A 131 -12.52 -23.79 -44.64
C GLU A 131 -13.51 -23.92 -43.48
N ILE A 132 -13.16 -23.37 -42.31
CA ILE A 132 -14.00 -23.35 -41.10
C ILE A 132 -15.05 -22.23 -41.17
N ASP A 133 -14.82 -21.20 -42.00
CA ASP A 133 -15.74 -20.09 -42.30
C ASP A 133 -17.08 -20.55 -42.90
N LYS A 134 -17.14 -21.76 -43.50
CA LYS A 134 -18.39 -22.40 -43.93
C LYS A 134 -19.41 -22.55 -42.79
N TYR A 135 -18.95 -22.57 -41.53
CA TYR A 135 -19.78 -22.68 -40.33
C TYR A 135 -20.02 -21.34 -39.63
N GLY A 136 -19.61 -20.20 -40.21
CA GLY A 136 -19.79 -18.85 -39.64
C GLY A 136 -18.92 -18.55 -38.41
N ILE A 137 -18.01 -19.46 -38.03
CA ILE A 137 -17.20 -19.40 -36.80
C ILE A 137 -16.32 -18.14 -36.78
N PHE A 138 -15.86 -17.68 -37.95
CA PHE A 138 -15.02 -16.49 -38.06
C PHE A 138 -15.76 -15.21 -37.67
N ASP A 139 -17.02 -15.07 -38.08
CA ASP A 139 -17.88 -13.96 -37.69
C ASP A 139 -18.22 -14.00 -36.20
N TYR A 140 -18.50 -15.18 -35.65
CA TYR A 140 -18.69 -15.34 -34.20
C TYR A 140 -17.46 -14.90 -33.40
N ILE A 141 -16.24 -15.25 -33.85
CA ILE A 141 -15.00 -14.84 -33.19
C ILE A 141 -14.79 -13.34 -33.30
N LYS A 142 -15.01 -12.73 -34.48
CA LYS A 142 -14.91 -11.28 -34.66
C LYS A 142 -15.88 -10.54 -33.75
N THR A 143 -17.16 -10.89 -33.77
CA THR A 143 -18.18 -10.25 -32.94
C THR A 143 -17.90 -10.44 -31.45
N SER A 144 -17.43 -11.63 -31.03
CA SER A 144 -17.08 -11.88 -29.63
C SER A 144 -15.87 -11.05 -29.18
N ILE A 145 -14.85 -10.95 -30.01
CA ILE A 145 -13.66 -10.11 -29.73
C ILE A 145 -14.06 -8.63 -29.63
N ASP A 146 -14.93 -8.16 -30.53
CA ASP A 146 -15.42 -6.78 -30.54
C ASP A 146 -16.27 -6.47 -29.30
N GLU A 147 -17.15 -7.39 -28.94
CA GLU A 147 -17.98 -7.27 -27.74
C GLU A 147 -17.13 -7.28 -26.47
N LEU A 148 -16.10 -8.14 -26.39
CA LEU A 148 -15.15 -8.17 -25.27
C LEU A 148 -14.37 -6.86 -25.16
N PHE A 149 -13.75 -6.38 -26.23
CA PHE A 149 -12.99 -5.13 -26.20
C PHE A 149 -13.89 -3.91 -25.93
N SER A 150 -15.12 -3.89 -26.45
CA SER A 150 -16.11 -2.86 -26.14
C SER A 150 -16.51 -2.88 -24.67
N LYS A 151 -16.80 -4.05 -24.09
CA LYS A 151 -17.09 -4.21 -22.65
C LYS A 151 -15.91 -3.80 -21.77
N LEU A 152 -14.69 -4.16 -22.16
CA LEU A 152 -13.47 -3.74 -21.46
C LEU A 152 -13.28 -2.23 -21.52
N GLY A 153 -13.43 -1.62 -22.70
CA GLY A 153 -13.35 -0.17 -22.87
C GLY A 153 -14.39 0.57 -22.02
N GLN A 154 -15.65 0.13 -22.06
CA GLN A 154 -16.76 0.73 -21.30
C GLN A 154 -16.64 0.54 -19.79
N SER A 155 -16.02 -0.54 -19.31
CA SER A 155 -15.84 -0.80 -17.87
C SER A 155 -14.58 -0.14 -17.31
N ILE A 156 -13.48 -0.19 -18.06
CA ILE A 156 -12.16 0.24 -17.59
C ILE A 156 -11.95 1.75 -17.79
N SER A 157 -12.42 2.34 -18.91
CA SER A 157 -12.29 3.80 -19.15
C SER A 157 -12.86 4.67 -18.02
N PRO A 158 -14.11 4.47 -17.55
CA PRO A 158 -14.65 5.29 -16.47
C PRO A 158 -13.93 5.07 -15.15
N MET A 159 -13.40 3.86 -14.89
CA MET A 159 -12.60 3.59 -13.69
C MET A 159 -11.25 4.31 -13.75
N ILE A 160 -10.55 4.28 -14.89
CA ILE A 160 -9.32 5.04 -15.11
C ILE A 160 -9.59 6.53 -14.96
N ASN A 161 -10.59 7.09 -15.64
CA ASN A 161 -10.92 8.51 -15.54
C ASN A 161 -11.27 8.90 -14.11
N LYS A 162 -12.08 8.10 -13.40
CA LYS A 162 -12.43 8.36 -12.00
C LYS A 162 -11.20 8.33 -11.09
N THR A 163 -10.35 7.31 -11.18
CA THR A 163 -9.13 7.21 -10.37
C THR A 163 -8.17 8.36 -10.66
N VAL A 164 -7.99 8.72 -11.94
CA VAL A 164 -7.18 9.87 -12.33
C VAL A 164 -7.73 11.16 -11.75
N THR A 165 -9.03 11.43 -11.90
CA THR A 165 -9.64 12.66 -11.38
C THR A 165 -9.53 12.72 -9.86
N GLN A 166 -9.76 11.62 -9.14
CA GLN A 166 -9.64 11.55 -7.68
C GLN A 166 -8.22 11.74 -7.15
N LEU A 167 -7.20 11.35 -7.93
CA LEU A 167 -5.80 11.54 -7.54
C LEU A 167 -5.28 12.96 -7.84
N ILE A 168 -5.96 13.69 -8.72
CA ILE A 168 -5.59 15.05 -9.15
C ILE A 168 -6.44 16.12 -8.42
N SER A 169 -7.65 15.79 -8.00
CA SER A 169 -8.56 16.66 -7.21
C SER A 169 -8.22 16.67 -5.72
#